data_AF-A0A067RBE8-F1
#
_entry.id   AF-A0A067RBE8-F1
#
_cell.length_a   1.000
_cell.length_b   1.000
_cell.length_c   1.000
_cell.angle_alpha   90.00
_cell.angle_beta   90.00
_cell.angle_gamma   90.00
#
_symmetry.space_group_name_H-M   'P 1'
#
loop_
_entity.id
_entity.type
_entity.pdbx_description
1 polymer ?
#
loop_
_entity_poly.entity_id
_entity_poly.type
_entity_poly.pdbx_seq_one_letter_code
_entity_poly.pdbx_strand_id
1 'polypeptide(L)'
;SRARRCVENAFGVLAARLRIIHTTINLLPSKVDDIVMACVVLQNFLRRRNRTQYPPGSMLDRENVEDACVVEGDWRKEQPQGRFDMVCNVRQVKPTTEASASRDNYVQYFNGPGKVPFQDRMVSNRALH
;
A
#
# COMPACT_ATOMS: atom_id res chain seq x y z
N SER A 1 10.12 1.96 -3.92
CA SER A 1 10.41 0.57 -3.50
C SER A 1 9.12 -0.24 -3.46
N ARG A 2 9.17 -1.58 -3.58
CA ARG A 2 7.98 -2.46 -3.56
C ARG A 2 7.19 -2.33 -2.26
N ALA A 3 7.89 -2.27 -1.13
CA ALA A 3 7.29 -2.05 0.20
C ALA A 3 6.46 -0.75 0.26
N ARG A 4 6.96 0.36 -0.31
CA ARG A 4 6.21 1.63 -0.37
C ARG A 4 4.91 1.48 -1.16
N ARG A 5 4.93 0.78 -2.30
CA ARG A 5 3.71 0.52 -3.10
C ARG A 5 2.70 -0.31 -2.32
N CYS A 6 3.14 -1.33 -1.58
CA CYS A 6 2.24 -2.13 -0.73
C CYS A 6 1.56 -1.26 0.34
N VAL A 7 2.32 -0.35 0.97
CA VAL A 7 1.79 0.58 1.97
C VAL A 7 0.82 1.58 1.34
N GLU A 8 1.20 2.21 0.21
CA GLU A 8 0.35 3.14 -0.54
C GLU A 8 -0.95 2.47 -0.98
N ASN A 9 -0.89 1.22 -1.47
CA ASN A 9 -2.09 0.45 -1.86
C ASN A 9 -3.00 0.17 -0.66
N ALA A 10 -2.43 -0.19 0.50
CA ALA A 10 -3.21 -0.43 1.70
C ALA A 10 -3.92 0.85 2.18
N PHE A 11 -3.21 1.96 2.26
CA PHE A 11 -3.78 3.26 2.64
C PHE A 11 -4.80 3.76 1.62
N GLY A 12 -4.52 3.60 0.34
CA GLY A 12 -5.42 3.99 -0.75
C GLY A 12 -6.76 3.26 -0.71
N VAL A 13 -6.73 1.94 -0.50
CA VAL A 13 -7.95 1.13 -0.35
C VAL A 13 -8.72 1.52 0.91
N LEU A 14 -8.02 1.77 2.03
CA LEU A 14 -8.65 2.24 3.26
C LEU A 14 -9.31 3.60 3.06
N ALA A 15 -8.65 4.53 2.36
CA ALA A 15 -9.17 5.86 2.09
C ALA A 15 -10.38 5.84 1.14
N ALA A 16 -10.30 5.07 0.05
CA ALA A 16 -11.39 4.91 -0.91
C ALA A 16 -12.65 4.32 -0.26
N ARG A 17 -12.48 3.33 0.64
CA ARG A 17 -13.61 2.66 1.29
C ARG A 17 -14.17 3.36 2.51
N LEU A 18 -13.29 3.78 3.42
CA LEU A 18 -13.72 4.27 4.71
C LEU A 18 -14.01 5.76 4.70
N ARG A 19 -13.60 6.51 3.65
CA ARG A 19 -13.82 7.95 3.37
C ARG A 19 -13.44 8.92 4.51
N ILE A 20 -13.24 8.45 5.73
CA ILE A 20 -12.85 9.19 6.92
C ILE A 20 -11.41 9.69 6.81
N ILE A 21 -10.57 8.97 6.05
CA ILE A 21 -9.19 9.35 5.73
C ILE A 21 -9.16 10.32 4.53
N HIS A 22 -10.30 10.57 3.89
CA HIS A 22 -10.37 11.43 2.71
C HIS A 22 -10.46 12.92 3.07
N THR A 23 -10.92 13.26 4.27
CA THR A 23 -11.06 14.65 4.75
C THR A 23 -10.03 14.99 5.82
N THR A 24 -9.82 16.29 6.08
CA THR A 24 -8.78 16.75 6.98
C THR A 24 -9.32 16.45 8.35
N ILE A 25 -8.76 15.44 8.99
CA ILE A 25 -9.22 14.99 10.29
C ILE A 25 -8.74 16.02 11.30
N ASN A 26 -9.64 16.91 11.73
CA ASN A 26 -9.35 17.91 12.77
C ASN A 26 -9.40 17.26 14.16
N LEU A 27 -8.52 16.27 14.38
CA LEU A 27 -8.37 15.54 15.64
C LEU A 27 -6.92 15.58 16.11
N LEU A 28 -6.72 15.40 17.41
CA LEU A 28 -5.37 15.21 17.95
C LEU A 28 -4.70 13.98 17.29
N PRO A 29 -3.38 14.01 17.05
CA PRO A 29 -2.64 12.89 16.46
C PRO A 29 -2.89 11.54 17.16
N SER A 30 -2.99 11.54 18.50
CA SER A 30 -3.30 10.35 19.28
C SER A 30 -4.64 9.70 18.95
N LYS A 31 -5.64 10.49 18.54
CA LYS A 31 -6.94 9.99 18.09
C LYS A 31 -6.93 9.50 16.65
N VAL A 32 -6.02 10.02 15.84
CA VAL A 32 -5.81 9.54 14.47
C VAL A 32 -5.24 8.13 14.49
N ASP A 33 -4.29 7.83 15.39
CA ASP A 33 -3.73 6.48 15.55
C ASP A 33 -4.82 5.46 15.92
N ASP A 34 -5.68 5.79 16.88
CA ASP A 34 -6.83 4.94 17.26
C ASP A 34 -7.77 4.67 16.06
N ILE A 35 -8.06 5.70 15.26
CA ILE A 35 -8.93 5.59 14.07
C ILE A 35 -8.27 4.70 13.01
N VAL A 36 -6.98 4.89 12.74
CA VAL A 36 -6.24 4.08 11.76
C VAL A 36 -6.23 2.62 12.21
N MET A 37 -5.97 2.36 13.49
CA MET A 37 -5.99 1.00 14.05
C MET A 37 -7.38 0.36 13.96
N ALA A 38 -8.44 1.11 14.30
CA ALA A 38 -9.82 0.64 14.16
C ALA A 38 -10.17 0.33 12.69
N CYS A 39 -9.74 1.17 11.74
CA CYS A 39 -9.92 0.96 10.31
C CYS A 39 -9.21 -0.32 9.83
N VAL A 40 -7.97 -0.56 10.27
CA VAL A 40 -7.22 -1.78 9.95
C VAL A 40 -7.88 -3.02 10.54
N VAL A 41 -8.33 -2.97 11.80
CA VAL A 41 -9.05 -4.07 12.44
C VAL A 41 -10.35 -4.38 11.69
N LEU A 42 -11.12 -3.35 11.33
CA LEU A 42 -12.35 -3.51 10.56
C LEU A 42 -12.09 -4.10 9.17
N GLN A 43 -11.06 -3.61 8.47
CA GLN A 43 -10.64 -4.13 7.17
C GLN A 43 -10.28 -5.62 7.25
N ASN A 44 -9.52 -5.99 8.29
CA ASN A 44 -9.12 -7.37 8.54
C ASN A 44 -10.33 -8.25 8.89
N PHE A 45 -11.27 -7.73 9.68
CA PHE A 45 -12.51 -8.42 10.02
C PHE A 45 -13.36 -8.70 8.79
N LEU A 46 -13.59 -7.68 7.95
CA LEU A 46 -14.37 -7.80 6.72
C LEU A 46 -13.71 -8.75 5.71
N ARG A 47 -12.38 -8.69 5.57
CA ARG A 47 -11.61 -9.64 4.74
C ARG A 47 -11.72 -11.07 5.28
N ARG A 48 -11.78 -11.27 6.60
CA ARG A 48 -11.95 -12.61 7.19
C ARG A 48 -13.37 -13.16 7.01
N ARG A 49 -14.39 -12.32 7.19
CA ARG A 49 -15.80 -12.72 7.11
C ARG A 49 -16.29 -12.92 5.67
N ASN A 50 -15.89 -12.04 4.75
CA ASN A 50 -16.38 -12.01 3.36
C ASN A 50 -15.24 -12.10 2.35
N ARG A 51 -14.42 -13.15 2.42
CA ARG A 51 -13.26 -13.34 1.53
C ARG A 51 -13.57 -13.27 0.03
N THR A 52 -14.74 -13.74 -0.37
CA THR A 52 -15.16 -13.82 -1.78
C THR A 52 -15.68 -12.50 -2.34
N GLN A 53 -16.16 -11.60 -1.47
CA GLN A 53 -16.81 -10.34 -1.86
C GLN A 53 -16.05 -9.10 -1.35
N TYR A 54 -15.08 -9.27 -0.44
CA TYR A 54 -14.40 -8.17 0.24
C TYR A 54 -12.87 -8.42 0.43
N PRO A 55 -12.01 -7.55 -0.14
CA PRO A 55 -12.34 -6.56 -1.17
C PRO A 55 -12.63 -7.23 -2.53
N PRO A 56 -13.47 -6.64 -3.40
CA PRO A 56 -13.64 -7.08 -4.77
C PRO A 56 -12.29 -7.09 -5.46
N GLY A 57 -12.09 -8.09 -6.30
CA GLY A 57 -10.80 -8.40 -6.87
C GLY A 57 -10.14 -7.25 -7.63
N SER A 58 -10.95 -6.42 -8.30
CA SER A 58 -10.50 -5.26 -9.06
C SER A 58 -10.04 -4.09 -8.19
N MET A 59 -10.31 -4.11 -6.88
CA MET A 59 -9.99 -2.99 -6.00
C MET A 59 -8.55 -2.97 -5.49
N LEU A 60 -7.74 -4.01 -5.73
CA LEU A 60 -6.34 -4.04 -5.33
C LEU A 60 -5.45 -4.02 -6.56
N ASP A 61 -4.29 -3.39 -6.46
CA ASP A 61 -3.25 -3.59 -7.49
C ASP A 61 -2.87 -5.07 -7.54
N ARG A 62 -2.71 -5.60 -8.75
CA ARG A 62 -2.33 -6.98 -9.01
C ARG A 62 -1.10 -7.03 -9.89
N GLU A 63 -0.20 -7.93 -9.55
CA GLU A 63 0.95 -8.21 -10.41
C GLU A 63 0.54 -9.27 -11.43
N ASN A 64 0.60 -8.92 -12.72
CA ASN A 64 0.47 -9.87 -13.81
C ASN A 64 1.86 -10.44 -14.11
N VAL A 65 2.07 -11.69 -13.71
CA VAL A 65 3.35 -12.39 -13.81
C VAL A 65 3.69 -12.75 -15.26
N GLU A 66 2.67 -12.92 -16.12
CA GLU A 66 2.84 -13.26 -17.53
C GLU A 66 3.32 -12.06 -18.33
N ASP A 67 2.66 -10.91 -18.14
CA ASP A 67 2.99 -9.65 -18.84
C ASP A 67 4.08 -8.83 -18.13
N ALA A 68 4.59 -9.31 -17.00
CA ALA A 68 5.54 -8.62 -16.13
C ALA A 68 5.12 -7.15 -15.84
N CYS A 69 3.81 -6.95 -15.65
CA CYS A 69 3.21 -5.62 -15.47
C CYS A 69 2.38 -5.58 -14.18
N VAL A 70 2.11 -4.37 -13.68
CA VAL A 70 1.20 -4.17 -12.54
C VAL A 70 -0.12 -3.61 -13.05
N VAL A 71 -1.18 -4.36 -12.84
CA VAL A 71 -2.56 -3.93 -13.07
C VAL A 71 -2.99 -3.10 -11.87
N GLU A 72 -3.33 -1.84 -12.12
CA GLU A 72 -3.75 -0.92 -11.07
C GLU A 72 -5.17 -1.23 -10.57
N GLY A 73 -5.37 -1.15 -9.25
CA GLY A 73 -6.68 -1.37 -8.66
C GLY A 73 -7.62 -0.16 -8.83
N ASP A 74 -8.92 -0.42 -8.86
CA ASP A 74 -9.97 0.60 -9.04
C ASP A 74 -9.96 1.70 -7.97
N TRP A 75 -9.37 1.43 -6.79
CA TRP A 75 -9.18 2.43 -5.74
C TRP A 75 -8.41 3.68 -6.22
N ARG A 76 -7.59 3.55 -7.27
CA ARG A 76 -6.89 4.69 -7.89
C ARG A 76 -7.79 5.58 -8.74
N LYS A 77 -8.88 5.04 -9.28
CA LYS A 77 -9.89 5.77 -10.06
C LYS A 77 -10.90 6.48 -9.16
N GLU A 78 -11.11 5.96 -7.96
CA GLU A 78 -11.96 6.57 -6.93
C GLU A 78 -11.30 7.77 -6.24
N GLN A 79 -10.13 8.24 -6.70
CA GLN A 79 -9.51 9.45 -6.19
C GLN A 79 -10.41 10.66 -6.45
N PRO A 80 -10.90 11.32 -5.39
CA PRO A 80 -11.67 12.54 -5.56
C PRO A 80 -10.76 13.62 -6.10
N GLN A 81 -11.29 14.43 -7.00
CA GLN A 81 -10.62 15.60 -7.54
C GLN A 81 -9.99 16.42 -6.39
N GLY A 82 -8.67 16.32 -6.24
CA GLY A 82 -7.85 17.28 -5.50
C GLY A 82 -7.36 16.95 -4.08
N ARG A 83 -7.20 15.69 -3.63
CA ARG A 83 -6.78 15.49 -2.20
C ARG A 83 -5.83 14.36 -1.82
N PHE A 84 -5.00 13.86 -2.73
CA PHE A 84 -3.85 13.00 -2.37
C PHE A 84 -2.47 13.59 -2.66
N ASP A 85 -2.39 14.83 -3.14
CA ASP A 85 -1.14 15.60 -3.25
C ASP A 85 -0.52 15.98 -1.87
N MET A 86 -1.12 15.57 -0.75
CA MET A 86 -0.47 15.68 0.56
C MET A 86 0.49 14.54 0.87
N VAL A 87 0.35 13.36 0.25
CA VAL A 87 1.23 12.21 0.54
C VAL A 87 2.56 12.32 -0.18
N CYS A 88 2.65 13.10 -1.26
CA CYS A 88 3.91 13.35 -1.96
C CYS A 88 4.86 14.30 -1.19
N ASN A 89 4.36 15.08 -0.22
CA ASN A 89 5.13 16.02 0.59
C ASN A 89 5.38 15.59 2.04
N VAL A 90 5.23 14.30 2.36
CA VAL A 90 5.72 13.79 3.65
C VAL A 90 7.24 13.95 3.67
N ARG A 91 7.74 14.88 4.51
CA ARG A 91 9.18 15.00 4.81
C ARG A 91 9.72 13.60 5.02
N GLN A 92 10.76 13.22 4.27
CA GLN A 92 11.44 11.95 4.51
C GLN A 92 12.06 11.98 5.90
N VAL A 93 11.32 11.48 6.88
CA VAL A 93 11.85 11.26 8.22
C VAL A 93 12.80 10.07 8.11
N LYS A 94 14.03 10.25 8.58
CA LYS A 94 14.98 9.14 8.65
C LYS A 94 14.37 8.07 9.58
N PRO A 95 14.17 6.83 9.11
CA PRO A 95 13.67 5.76 9.96
C PRO A 95 14.62 5.55 11.15
N THR A 96 14.10 5.06 12.27
CA THR A 96 14.92 4.66 13.42
C THR A 96 15.95 3.62 12.98
N THR A 97 17.05 3.50 13.74
CA THR A 97 18.13 2.54 13.45
C THR A 97 17.60 1.10 13.37
N GLU A 98 16.66 0.74 14.24
CA GLU A 98 16.03 -0.60 14.27
C GLU A 98 15.10 -0.83 13.08
N ALA A 99 14.30 0.17 12.69
CA ALA A 99 13.44 0.09 11.51
C ALA A 99 14.27 0.00 10.23
N SER A 100 15.42 0.70 10.18
CA SER A 100 16.39 0.64 9.10
C SER A 100 17.02 -0.75 9.00
N ALA A 101 17.49 -1.30 10.12
CA ALA A 101 18.06 -2.64 10.18
C ALA A 101 17.05 -3.71 9.73
N SER A 102 15.79 -3.62 10.19
CA SER A 102 14.73 -4.54 9.75
C SER A 102 14.46 -4.43 8.25
N ARG A 103 14.39 -3.21 7.71
CA ARG A 103 14.25 -2.97 6.27
C ARG A 103 15.40 -3.61 5.50
N ASP A 104 16.64 -3.41 5.95
CA ASP A 104 17.84 -3.89 5.27
C ASP A 104 17.91 -5.43 5.31
N ASN A 105 17.54 -6.05 6.43
CA ASN A 105 17.38 -7.51 6.53
C ASN A 105 16.36 -8.06 5.53
N TYR A 106 15.19 -7.42 5.40
CA TYR A 106 14.20 -7.84 4.40
C TYR A 106 14.69 -7.62 2.98
N VAL A 107 15.39 -6.51 2.70
CA VAL A 107 15.99 -6.26 1.38
C VAL A 107 17.00 -7.35 1.03
N GLN A 108 17.88 -7.74 1.96
CA GLN A 108 18.85 -8.80 1.72
C GLN A 108 18.16 -10.15 1.47
N TYR A 109 17.13 -10.48 2.25
CA TYR A 109 16.39 -11.72 2.08
C TYR A 109 15.67 -11.78 0.72
N PHE A 110 14.87 -10.77 0.38
CA PHE A 110 14.05 -10.77 -0.84
C PHE A 110 14.84 -10.57 -2.14
N ASN A 111 16.11 -10.13 -2.06
CA ASN A 111 17.01 -10.06 -3.22
C ASN A 111 18.03 -11.21 -3.27
N GLY A 112 18.12 -12.04 -2.23
CA GLY A 112 18.99 -13.21 -2.17
C GLY A 112 18.18 -14.50 -2.05
N PRO A 113 18.15 -15.15 -0.87
CA PRO A 113 17.53 -16.47 -0.70
C PRO A 113 16.03 -16.52 -0.96
N GLY A 114 15.31 -15.41 -0.75
CA GLY A 114 13.87 -15.28 -1.01
C GLY A 114 13.53 -14.72 -2.38
N LYS A 115 14.51 -14.58 -3.28
CA LYS A 115 14.31 -14.04 -4.62
C LYS A 115 13.52 -15.02 -5.49
N VAL A 116 12.57 -14.51 -6.28
CA VAL A 116 11.74 -15.32 -7.20
C VAL A 116 11.96 -14.94 -8.66
N PRO A 117 11.92 -15.88 -9.62
CA PRO A 117 12.36 -15.65 -11.01
C PRO A 117 11.59 -14.56 -11.77
N PHE A 118 10.37 -14.21 -11.35
CA PHE A 118 9.58 -13.17 -12.01
C PHE A 118 9.92 -11.74 -11.52
N GLN A 119 10.65 -11.59 -10.41
CA GLN A 119 11.03 -10.28 -9.89
C GLN A 119 11.94 -9.52 -10.85
N ASP A 120 12.91 -10.20 -11.47
CA ASP A 120 13.83 -9.55 -12.43
C ASP A 120 13.09 -9.06 -13.67
N ARG A 121 12.15 -9.88 -14.18
CA ARG A 121 11.32 -9.51 -15.33
C ARG A 121 10.48 -8.26 -15.06
N MET A 122 9.92 -8.13 -13.85
CA MET A 122 9.16 -6.96 -13.40
C MET A 122 10.01 -5.69 -13.25
N VAL A 123 11.31 -5.83 -12.99
CA VAL A 123 12.23 -4.68 -12.86
C VAL A 123 12.71 -4.23 -14.24
N SER A 124 13.06 -5.18 -15.12
CA SER A 124 13.57 -4.88 -16.47
C SER A 124 12.54 -4.21 -17.38
N ASN A 125 11.27 -4.61 -17.31
CA ASN A 125 10.21 -4.04 -18.14
C ASN A 125 9.88 -2.57 -17.79
N ARG A 126 10.32 -2.12 -16.61
CA ARG A 126 10.11 -0.76 -16.11
C ARG A 126 11.19 0.24 -16.55
N ALA A 127 12.31 -0.24 -17.10
CA ALA A 127 13.42 0.59 -17.55
C ALA A 127 13.28 1.08 -19.01
N LEU A 128 12.23 0.63 -19.71
CA LEU A 128 11.97 0.95 -21.11
C LEU A 128 10.91 2.05 -21.32
N HIS A 129 10.44 2.69 -20.24
CA HIS A 129 9.55 3.85 -20.23
C HIS A 129 10.07 4.91 -19.27
#